data_AF-A0A258W6I7-F1
#
_entry.id   AF-A0A258W6I7-F1
#
_cell.length_a   1.000
_cell.length_b   1.000
_cell.length_c   1.000
_cell.angle_alpha   90.00
_cell.angle_beta   90.00
_cell.angle_gamma   90.00
#
_symmetry.space_group_name_H-M   'P 1'
#
loop_
_entity.id
_entity.type
_entity.pdbx_description
1 polymer ?
#
loop_
_entity_poly.entity_id
_entity_poly.type
_entity_poly.pdbx_seq_one_letter_code
_entity_poly.pdbx_strand_id
1 'polypeptide(L)'
;MNSVFYKRNRKDINPFLSIMILVGTLFLIAFLHMEERRLGYQIYYLAQQNKKVEIERKIKEIDLAKLAIPSQIMSFAKHKLTLRNPELSQIIHLASPTPQADIKGKSYD
;
A
#
# COMPACT_ATOMS: atom_id res chain seq x y z
N MET A 1 -23.76 -33.48 59.41
CA MET A 1 -24.33 -34.51 58.52
C MET A 1 -24.48 -33.99 57.08
N ASN A 2 -23.50 -33.24 56.53
CA ASN A 2 -23.66 -32.51 55.26
C ASN A 2 -22.62 -32.82 54.16
N SER A 3 -21.65 -33.71 54.40
CA SER A 3 -20.60 -34.02 53.40
C SER A 3 -20.97 -35.14 52.41
N VAL A 4 -22.07 -35.86 52.65
CA VAL A 4 -22.46 -37.05 51.86
C VAL A 4 -23.17 -36.68 50.55
N PHE A 5 -23.82 -35.52 50.47
CA PHE A 5 -24.56 -35.10 49.28
C PHE A 5 -23.66 -34.65 48.11
N TYR A 6 -22.46 -34.14 48.37
CA TYR A 6 -21.58 -33.62 47.29
C TYR A 6 -20.91 -34.72 46.46
N LYS A 7 -20.84 -35.95 46.98
CA LYS A 7 -20.14 -37.07 46.31
C LYS A 7 -21.03 -37.78 45.27
N ARG A 8 -22.35 -37.59 45.29
CA ARG A 8 -23.29 -38.24 44.36
C ARG A 8 -23.38 -37.47 43.02
N ASN A 9 -23.39 -36.13 43.04
CA ASN A 9 -23.50 -35.29 41.84
C ASN A 9 -22.30 -35.33 40.86
N ARG A 10 -21.11 -35.76 41.29
CA ARG A 10 -19.96 -35.84 40.37
C ARG A 10 -20.09 -36.95 39.31
N LYS A 11 -20.94 -37.96 39.55
CA LYS A 11 -21.17 -39.03 38.57
C LYS A 11 -22.15 -38.61 37.47
N ASP A 12 -23.03 -37.66 37.76
CA ASP A 12 -24.05 -37.19 36.82
C ASP A 12 -23.53 -36.13 35.83
N ILE A 13 -22.40 -35.47 36.17
CA ILE A 13 -21.78 -34.46 35.29
C ILE A 13 -20.94 -35.07 34.16
N ASN A 14 -20.45 -36.29 34.35
CA ASN A 14 -19.64 -37.02 33.37
C ASN A 14 -20.37 -37.24 32.03
N PRO A 15 -21.63 -37.73 31.98
CA PRO A 15 -22.35 -37.88 30.72
C PRO A 15 -22.65 -36.53 30.06
N PHE A 16 -22.96 -35.49 30.85
CA PHE A 16 -23.18 -34.15 30.33
C PHE A 16 -21.91 -33.58 29.68
N LEU A 17 -20.76 -33.70 30.34
CA LEU A 17 -19.48 -33.24 29.82
C LEU A 17 -19.08 -34.02 28.55
N SER A 18 -19.32 -35.33 28.50
CA SER A 18 -19.05 -36.16 27.32
C SER A 18 -19.86 -35.70 26.10
N ILE A 19 -21.16 -35.43 26.28
CA ILE A 19 -22.02 -34.90 25.22
C ILE A 19 -21.58 -33.49 24.80
N MET A 20 -21.22 -32.65 25.77
CA MET A 20 -20.78 -31.28 25.51
C MET A 20 -19.47 -31.24 24.72
N ILE A 21 -18.53 -32.13 25.04
CA ILE A 21 -17.29 -32.33 24.27
C ILE A 21 -17.62 -32.82 22.85
N LEU A 22 -18.51 -33.80 22.70
CA LEU A 22 -18.89 -34.35 21.39
C LEU A 22 -19.53 -33.28 20.49
N VAL A 23 -20.46 -32.50 21.03
CA VAL A 23 -21.07 -31.38 20.30
C VAL A 23 -20.02 -30.30 20.01
N GLY A 24 -19.17 -29.98 20.98
CA GLY A 24 -18.10 -29.00 20.83
C GLY A 24 -17.11 -29.37 19.73
N THR A 25 -16.67 -30.63 19.65
CA THR A 25 -15.76 -31.10 18.60
C THR A 25 -16.43 -31.08 17.23
N LEU A 26 -17.71 -31.45 17.14
CA LEU A 26 -18.46 -31.38 15.89
C LEU A 26 -18.58 -29.93 15.37
N PHE A 27 -18.89 -28.99 16.27
CA PHE A 27 -18.90 -27.57 15.94
C PHE A 27 -17.53 -27.04 15.55
N LEU A 28 -16.48 -27.47 16.24
CA LEU A 28 -15.11 -27.03 15.95
C LEU A 28 -14.69 -27.48 14.55
N ILE A 29 -14.97 -28.74 14.17
CA ILE A 29 -14.69 -29.26 12.83
C ILE A 29 -15.48 -28.48 11.77
N ALA A 30 -16.78 -28.26 12.00
CA ALA A 30 -17.62 -27.50 11.07
C ALA A 30 -17.15 -26.04 10.92
N PHE A 31 -16.73 -25.43 12.04
CA PHE A 31 -16.19 -24.08 12.06
C PHE A 31 -14.87 -24.00 11.28
N LEU A 32 -13.95 -24.94 11.50
CA LEU A 32 -12.67 -25.00 10.78
C LEU A 32 -12.89 -25.13 9.26
N HIS A 33 -13.85 -25.96 8.85
CA HIS A 33 -14.23 -26.13 7.45
C HIS A 33 -14.85 -24.86 6.83
N MET A 34 -15.66 -24.13 7.60
CA MET A 34 -16.20 -22.84 7.15
C MET A 34 -15.11 -21.76 7.07
N GLU A 35 -14.20 -21.71 8.04
CA GLU A 35 -13.07 -20.78 8.08
C GLU A 35 -12.15 -20.96 6.88
N GLU A 36 -11.79 -22.20 6.56
CA GLU A 36 -10.93 -22.52 5.43
C GLU A 36 -11.54 -22.02 4.11
N ARG A 37 -12.85 -22.26 3.90
CA ARG A 37 -13.56 -21.74 2.72
C ARG A 37 -13.57 -20.21 2.69
N ARG A 38 -13.85 -19.55 3.82
CA ARG A 38 -13.88 -18.09 3.88
C ARG A 38 -12.53 -17.48 3.55
N LEU A 39 -11.45 -17.98 4.16
CA LEU A 39 -10.09 -17.53 3.90
C LEU A 39 -9.67 -17.81 2.45
N GLY A 40 -10.03 -18.99 1.92
CA GLY A 40 -9.78 -19.34 0.53
C GLY A 40 -10.36 -18.32 -0.45
N TYR A 41 -11.62 -17.91 -0.25
CA TYR A 41 -12.26 -16.88 -1.09
C TYR A 41 -11.60 -15.51 -0.94
N GLN A 42 -11.23 -15.11 0.28
CA GLN A 42 -10.54 -13.84 0.51
C GLN A 42 -9.18 -13.78 -0.18
N ILE A 43 -8.38 -14.84 -0.05
CA ILE A 43 -7.06 -14.95 -0.69
C ILE A 43 -7.22 -14.93 -2.21
N TYR A 44 -8.19 -15.66 -2.76
CA TYR A 44 -8.45 -15.68 -4.20
C TYR A 44 -8.79 -14.28 -4.73
N TYR A 45 -9.69 -13.58 -4.05
CA TYR A 45 -10.08 -12.22 -4.43
C TYR A 45 -8.91 -11.24 -4.32
N LEU A 46 -8.14 -11.32 -3.24
CA LEU A 46 -6.95 -10.50 -3.04
C LEU A 46 -5.89 -10.76 -4.11
N ALA A 47 -5.66 -12.01 -4.48
CA ALA A 47 -4.74 -12.39 -5.55
C ALA A 47 -5.18 -11.79 -6.90
N GLN A 48 -6.48 -11.81 -7.20
CA GLN A 48 -7.01 -11.22 -8.42
C GLN A 48 -6.85 -9.69 -8.44
N GLN A 49 -7.09 -9.02 -7.31
CA GLN A 49 -6.87 -7.58 -7.18
C GLN A 49 -5.39 -7.23 -7.33
N ASN A 50 -4.49 -7.96 -6.68
CA ASN A 50 -3.05 -7.73 -6.79
C ASN A 50 -2.55 -7.87 -8.23
N LYS A 51 -3.03 -8.88 -8.97
CA LYS A 51 -2.71 -9.03 -10.39
C LYS A 51 -3.12 -7.82 -11.22
N LYS A 52 -4.32 -7.25 -10.97
CA LYS A 52 -4.78 -6.04 -11.65
C LYS A 52 -3.89 -4.85 -11.36
N VAL A 53 -3.57 -4.62 -10.09
CA VAL A 53 -2.69 -3.52 -9.65
C VAL A 53 -1.28 -3.67 -10.24
N GLU A 54 -0.75 -4.88 -10.31
CA GLU A 54 0.57 -5.14 -10.92
C GLU A 54 0.58 -4.79 -12.41
N ILE A 55 -0.47 -5.18 -13.14
CA ILE A 55 -0.63 -4.84 -14.57
C ILE A 55 -0.74 -3.32 -14.75
N GLU A 56 -1.57 -2.64 -13.96
CA GLU A 56 -1.69 -1.18 -14.02
C GLU A 56 -0.37 -0.48 -13.73
N ARG A 57 0.40 -0.98 -12.75
CA ARG A 57 1.73 -0.44 -12.44
C ARG A 57 2.66 -0.57 -13.63
N LYS A 58 2.72 -1.74 -14.28
CA LYS A 58 3.54 -1.96 -15.48
C LYS A 58 3.14 -1.04 -16.63
N ILE A 59 1.84 -0.84 -16.86
CA ILE A 59 1.35 0.09 -17.90
C ILE A 59 1.81 1.52 -17.60
N LYS A 60 1.64 2.00 -16.36
CA LYS A 60 2.07 3.33 -15.94
C LYS A 60 3.58 3.52 -16.07
N GLU A 61 4.36 2.50 -15.73
CA GLU A 61 5.81 2.50 -15.86
C GLU A 61 6.24 2.59 -17.33
N ILE A 62 5.60 1.84 -18.23
CA ILE A 62 5.80 1.93 -19.67
C ILE A 62 5.46 3.33 -20.19
N ASP A 63 4.34 3.92 -19.75
CA ASP A 63 3.93 5.25 -20.19
C ASP A 63 4.88 6.35 -19.67
N LEU A 64 5.36 6.22 -18.44
CA LEU A 64 6.41 7.09 -17.90
C LEU A 64 7.69 6.95 -18.71
N ALA A 65 8.12 5.72 -19.02
CA ALA A 65 9.30 5.46 -19.83
C ALA A 65 9.17 6.07 -21.24
N LYS A 66 7.99 6.00 -21.88
CA LYS A 66 7.72 6.68 -23.15
C LYS A 66 7.90 8.20 -23.04
N LEU A 67 7.35 8.81 -22.00
CA LEU A 67 7.46 10.25 -21.75
C LEU A 67 8.90 10.67 -21.42
N ALA A 68 9.67 9.80 -20.77
CA ALA A 68 11.05 10.06 -20.34
C ALA A 68 12.07 9.97 -21.49
N ILE A 69 11.67 9.55 -22.69
CA ILE A 69 12.57 9.55 -23.85
C ILE A 69 12.98 11.01 -24.14
N PRO A 70 14.28 11.34 -24.24
CA PRO A 70 14.74 12.71 -24.42
C PRO A 70 14.09 13.44 -25.60
N SER A 71 13.81 12.75 -26.70
CA SER A 71 13.10 13.32 -27.86
C SER A 71 11.65 13.72 -27.55
N GLN A 72 10.96 12.96 -26.69
CA GLN A 72 9.59 13.27 -26.25
C GLN A 72 9.56 14.35 -25.17
N ILE A 73 10.53 14.36 -24.26
CA ILE A 73 10.72 15.46 -23.30
C ILE A 73 10.95 16.77 -24.07
N MET A 74 11.79 16.74 -25.09
CA MET A 74 12.14 17.92 -25.90
C MET A 74 10.95 18.40 -26.74
N SER A 75 10.16 17.49 -27.32
CA SER A 75 8.93 17.86 -28.03
C SER A 75 7.87 18.42 -27.08
N PHE A 76 7.67 17.81 -25.91
CA PHE A 76 6.75 18.30 -24.89
C PHE A 76 7.16 19.68 -24.37
N ALA A 77 8.43 19.89 -24.03
CA ALA A 77 8.97 21.17 -23.60
C ALA A 77 8.78 22.26 -24.67
N LYS A 78 9.01 21.93 -25.94
CA LYS A 78 8.82 22.86 -27.06
C LYS A 78 7.34 23.21 -27.30
N HIS A 79 6.43 22.24 -27.17
CA HIS A 79 5.00 22.43 -27.48
C HIS A 79 4.17 22.98 -26.31
N LYS A 80 4.37 22.48 -25.08
CA LYS A 80 3.57 22.87 -23.91
C LYS A 80 4.16 24.01 -23.10
N LEU A 81 5.49 24.11 -23.07
CA LEU A 81 6.22 25.10 -22.27
C LEU A 81 6.90 26.16 -23.14
N THR A 82 6.79 26.03 -24.47
CA THR A 82 7.38 26.96 -25.46
C THR A 82 8.89 27.15 -25.24
N LEU A 83 9.56 26.13 -24.68
CA LEU A 83 10.99 26.15 -24.39
C LEU A 83 11.79 26.01 -25.69
N ARG A 84 12.80 26.87 -25.85
CA ARG A 84 13.76 26.83 -26.96
C ARG A 84 14.99 26.02 -26.55
N ASN A 85 15.62 25.32 -27.49
CA ASN A 85 16.88 24.65 -27.21
C ASN A 85 17.93 25.69 -26.80
N PRO A 86 18.65 25.49 -25.68
CA PRO A 86 19.69 26.41 -25.25
C PRO A 86 20.84 26.38 -26.25
N GLU A 87 21.20 27.53 -26.80
CA GLU A 87 22.41 27.67 -27.60
C GLU A 87 23.64 27.75 -26.68
N LEU A 88 24.79 27.21 -27.12
CA LEU A 88 26.02 27.13 -26.31
C LEU A 88 26.53 28.49 -25.80
N SER A 89 26.14 29.60 -26.44
CA SER A 89 26.50 30.98 -26.05
C SER A 89 25.35 31.75 -25.39
N GLN A 90 24.22 31.10 -25.08
CA GLN A 90 23.04 31.77 -24.56
C GLN A 90 23.21 32.10 -23.07
N ILE A 91 23.20 33.40 -22.74
CA ILE A 91 23.24 33.89 -21.36
C ILE A 91 21.83 33.82 -20.78
N ILE A 92 21.63 32.99 -19.75
CA ILE A 92 20.35 32.85 -19.05
C ILE A 92 20.33 33.83 -17.88
N HIS A 93 19.46 34.84 -17.97
CA HIS A 93 19.19 35.73 -16.85
C HIS A 93 18.26 35.02 -15.86
N LEU A 94 18.86 34.33 -14.88
CA LEU A 94 18.12 33.82 -13.74
C LEU A 94 17.63 35.03 -12.95
N ALA A 95 16.32 35.26 -12.93
CA ALA A 95 15.70 36.23 -12.03
C ALA A 95 15.76 35.68 -10.61
N SER A 96 16.96 35.64 -10.02
CA SER A 96 17.08 35.56 -8.58
C SER A 96 16.60 36.90 -8.02
N PRO A 97 15.62 36.93 -7.10
CA PRO A 97 15.42 38.09 -6.24
C PRO A 97 16.59 38.12 -5.25
N THR A 98 17.80 38.38 -5.76
CA THR A 98 18.97 38.67 -4.96
C THR A 98 18.82 40.11 -4.47
N PRO A 99 18.84 40.36 -3.15
CA PRO A 99 18.85 41.71 -2.62
C PRO A 99 20.06 42.43 -3.20
N GLN A 100 19.82 43.52 -3.93
CA GLN A 100 20.88 44.37 -4.45
C GLN A 100 21.58 45.01 -3.24
N ALA A 101 22.77 44.53 -2.90
CA ALA A 101 23.67 45.24 -2.01
C ALA A 101 24.25 46.41 -2.81
N ASP A 102 23.64 47.57 -2.66
CA ASP A 102 24.14 48.87 -3.10
C ASP A 102 25.48 49.16 -2.41
N ILE A 103 26.59 48.91 -3.11
CA ILE A 103 27.90 49.40 -2.68
C ILE A 103 28.17 50.67 -3.47
N LYS A 104 27.64 51.77 -2.90
CA LYS A 104 27.98 53.14 -3.23
C LYS A 104 29.50 53.35 -3.15
N GLY A 105 30.03 54.07 -4.13
CA GLY A 105 31.44 54.09 -4.49
C GLY A 105 32.44 54.64 -3.46
N LYS A 106 33.71 54.38 -3.76
CA LYS A 106 34.83 55.26 -3.41
C LYS A 106 36.00 54.97 -4.35
N SER A 107 36.19 55.87 -5.31
CA SER A 107 37.45 56.10 -6.02
C SER A 107 38.42 56.69 -5.01
N TYR A 108 39.60 56.09 -4.85
CA TYR A 108 40.75 56.74 -4.23
C TYR A 108 41.73 57.04 -5.35
N ASP A 109 42.02 58.33 -5.52
CA ASP A 109 43.13 58.85 -6.32
C ASP A 109 44.48 58.35 -5.79
#